data_AF-A0A7W1CES9-F1
#
_entry.id   AF-A0A7W1CES9-F1
#
_cell.length_a   1.000
_cell.length_b   1.000
_cell.length_c   1.000
_cell.angle_alpha   90.00
_cell.angle_beta   90.00
_cell.angle_gamma   90.00
#
_symmetry.space_group_name_H-M   'P 1'
#
loop_
_entity.id
_entity.type
_entity.pdbx_description
1 polymer ?
#
loop_
_entity_poly.entity_id
_entity_poly.type
_entity_poly.pdbx_seq_one_letter_code
_entity_poly.pdbx_strand_id
1 'polypeptide(L)'
;MSTVIQNRKNKHFLLNQTRLKKAQDILGARTETETIELALEKVITEAEISARAWLAQDKFIKAAAKDNLQIEDVFGRLEEK
;
A
#
# COMPACT_ATOMS: atom_id res chain seq x y z
N MET A 1 10.88 -27.56 -0.30
CA MET A 1 12.05 -26.67 -0.38
C MET A 1 11.82 -25.54 0.60
N SER A 2 12.59 -25.50 1.69
CA SER A 2 12.38 -24.56 2.79
C SER A 2 13.20 -23.30 2.55
N THR A 3 12.55 -22.17 2.30
CA THR A 3 13.22 -20.89 2.07
C THR A 3 13.84 -20.40 3.37
N VAL A 4 15.18 -20.41 3.44
CA VAL A 4 15.93 -19.85 4.57
C VAL A 4 15.91 -18.32 4.46
N ILE A 5 15.19 -17.65 5.37
CA ILE A 5 15.26 -16.20 5.52
C ILE A 5 16.62 -15.89 6.17
N GLN A 6 17.58 -15.48 5.34
CA GLN A 6 18.90 -15.05 5.78
C GLN A 6 18.78 -13.71 6.51
N ASN A 7 18.86 -13.75 7.84
CA ASN A 7 18.85 -12.57 8.69
C ASN A 7 20.18 -11.81 8.52
N ARG A 8 20.28 -10.92 7.52
CA ARG A 8 21.46 -10.06 7.35
C ARG A 8 21.55 -9.13 8.55
N LYS A 9 22.61 -9.27 9.36
CA LYS A 9 22.90 -8.38 10.50
C LYS A 9 22.87 -6.91 10.06
N ASN A 10 21.96 -6.15 10.66
CA ASN A 10 21.47 -4.86 10.18
C ASN A 10 22.56 -3.80 9.97
N LYS A 11 22.56 -3.15 8.79
CA LYS A 11 23.11 -1.80 8.63
C LYS A 11 22.28 -0.88 9.52
N HIS A 12 22.86 -0.27 10.55
CA HIS A 12 22.14 0.68 11.41
C HIS A 12 21.67 1.88 10.57
N PHE A 13 20.39 1.90 10.22
CA PHE A 13 19.77 3.08 9.62
C PHE A 13 19.59 4.14 10.71
N LEU A 14 20.02 5.37 10.41
CA LEU A 14 19.66 6.53 11.24
C LEU A 14 18.19 6.87 10.97
N LEU A 15 17.29 6.17 11.66
CA LEU A 15 15.86 6.45 11.61
C LEU A 15 15.53 7.65 12.51
N ASN A 16 14.60 8.49 12.04
CA ASN A 16 14.10 9.59 12.85
C ASN A 16 13.30 9.03 14.04
N GLN A 17 13.84 9.19 15.24
CA GLN A 17 13.31 8.61 16.47
C GLN A 17 11.89 9.09 16.79
N THR A 18 11.55 10.35 16.51
CA THR A 18 10.19 10.88 16.71
C THR A 18 9.19 10.20 15.79
N ARG A 19 9.58 9.94 14.52
CA ARG A 19 8.73 9.21 13.57
C ARG A 19 8.60 7.74 13.95
N LEU A 20 9.68 7.12 14.43
CA LEU A 20 9.69 5.72 14.85
C LEU A 20 8.79 5.50 16.07
N LYS A 21 8.89 6.36 17.09
CA LYS A 21 8.00 6.31 18.26
C LYS A 21 6.53 6.51 17.88
N LYS A 22 6.23 7.48 17.01
CA LYS A 22 4.87 7.68 16.52
C LYS A 22 4.36 6.45 15.75
N ALA A 23 5.19 5.85 14.91
CA ALA A 23 4.85 4.62 14.21
C ALA A 23 4.61 3.46 15.19
N GLN A 24 5.43 3.34 16.22
CA GLN A 24 5.28 2.34 17.27
C GLN A 24 3.93 2.47 17.99
N ASP A 25 3.55 3.69 18.37
CA ASP A 25 2.27 3.97 19.02
C ASP A 25 1.08 3.64 18.10
N ILE A 26 1.14 4.03 16.82
CA ILE A 26 0.08 3.77 15.83
C ILE A 26 -0.06 2.27 15.53
N LEU A 27 1.06 1.56 15.42
CA LEU A 27 1.10 0.14 15.07
C LEU A 27 0.94 -0.76 16.30
N GLY A 28 0.95 -0.22 17.52
CA GLY A 28 0.85 -0.98 18.76
C GLY A 28 2.05 -1.90 19.01
N ALA A 29 3.21 -1.57 18.46
CA ALA A 29 4.40 -2.42 18.51
C ALA A 29 5.16 -2.27 19.84
N ARG A 30 5.78 -3.35 20.31
CA ARG A 30 6.54 -3.37 21.57
C ARG A 30 8.01 -2.98 21.36
N THR A 31 8.54 -3.17 20.16
CA THR A 31 9.95 -2.88 19.83
C THR A 31 10.09 -2.08 18.54
N GLU A 32 11.22 -1.39 18.38
CA GLU A 32 11.56 -0.69 17.14
C GLU A 32 11.59 -1.64 15.93
N THR A 33 12.20 -2.82 16.10
CA THR A 33 12.25 -3.84 15.04
C THR A 33 10.85 -4.29 14.64
N GLU A 34 9.99 -4.63 15.61
CA GLU A 34 8.61 -5.00 15.35
C GLU A 34 7.83 -3.87 14.66
N THR A 35 8.08 -2.62 15.05
CA THR A 35 7.50 -1.44 14.39
C THR A 35 7.85 -1.42 12.90
N ILE A 36 9.11 -1.70 12.56
CA ILE A 36 9.58 -1.71 11.16
C ILE A 36 8.95 -2.87 10.39
N GLU A 37 8.95 -4.08 10.95
CA GLU A 37 8.34 -5.25 10.30
C GLU A 37 6.84 -5.04 10.03
N LEU A 38 6.09 -4.53 11.02
CA LEU A 38 4.67 -4.23 10.85
C LEU A 38 4.42 -3.10 9.84
N ALA A 39 5.28 -2.07 9.83
CA ALA A 39 5.18 -1.00 8.85
C ALA A 39 5.42 -1.51 7.43
N LEU A 40 6.39 -2.40 7.23
CA LEU A 40 6.67 -3.02 5.95
C LEU A 40 5.50 -3.88 5.48
N GLU A 41 4.99 -4.75 6.35
CA GLU A 41 3.83 -5.60 6.04
C GLU A 41 2.62 -4.76 5.62
N LYS A 42 2.35 -3.67 6.36
CA LYS A 42 1.24 -2.77 6.06
C LYS A 42 1.40 -2.09 4.70
N VAL A 43 2.60 -1.60 4.37
CA VAL A 43 2.86 -0.93 3.08
C VAL A 43 2.75 -1.91 1.91
N ILE A 44 3.27 -3.13 2.07
CA ILE A 44 3.15 -4.18 1.04
C ILE A 44 1.68 -4.51 0.80
N THR A 45 0.94 -4.77 1.88
CA THR A 45 -0.50 -5.10 1.80
C THR A 45 -1.30 -4.00 1.11
N GLU A 46 -1.06 -2.74 1.49
CA GLU A 46 -1.72 -1.59 0.87
C GLU A 46 -1.39 -1.47 -0.62
N ALA A 47 -0.12 -1.65 -0.99
CA ALA A 47 0.31 -1.60 -2.37
C ALA A 47 -0.34 -2.70 -3.22
N GLU A 48 -0.46 -3.92 -2.69
CA GLU A 48 -1.15 -5.02 -3.36
C GLU A 48 -2.65 -4.77 -3.53
N ILE A 49 -3.32 -4.26 -2.49
CA ILE A 49 -4.73 -3.89 -2.56
C ILE A 49 -4.94 -2.81 -3.61
N SER A 50 -4.12 -1.76 -3.59
CA SER A 50 -4.16 -0.67 -4.55
C SER A 50 -3.94 -1.17 -5.98
N ALA A 51 -2.95 -2.05 -6.20
CA ALA A 51 -2.68 -2.63 -7.51
C ALA A 51 -3.87 -3.45 -8.03
N ARG A 52 -4.50 -4.28 -7.17
CA ARG A 52 -5.70 -5.03 -7.54
C ARG A 52 -6.87 -4.11 -7.89
N ALA A 53 -7.10 -3.04 -7.12
CA ALA A 53 -8.15 -2.06 -7.39
C ALA A 53 -7.92 -1.36 -8.74
N TRP A 54 -6.70 -0.93 -9.03
CA TRP A 54 -6.36 -0.31 -10.31
C TRP A 54 -6.54 -1.25 -11.50
N LEU A 55 -6.12 -2.50 -11.37
CA LEU A 55 -6.31 -3.51 -12.42
C LEU A 55 -7.80 -3.81 -12.65
N ALA A 56 -8.60 -3.87 -11.58
CA ALA A 56 -10.04 -4.04 -11.71
C ALA A 56 -10.69 -2.85 -12.40
N GLN A 57 -10.29 -1.63 -12.04
CA GLN A 57 -10.78 -0.41 -12.67
C GLN A 57 -10.43 -0.35 -14.16
N ASP A 58 -9.17 -0.65 -14.52
CA ASP A 58 -8.74 -0.67 -15.92
C ASP A 58 -9.53 -1.69 -16.74
N LYS A 59 -9.76 -2.90 -16.20
CA LYS A 59 -10.61 -3.92 -16.85
C LYS A 59 -12.06 -3.45 -16.99
N PHE A 60 -12.61 -2.81 -15.97
CA PHE A 60 -13.97 -2.28 -15.99
C PHE A 60 -14.12 -1.21 -17.08
N ILE A 61 -13.21 -0.23 -17.15
CA ILE A 61 -13.26 0.82 -18.18
C ILE A 61 -13.11 0.24 -19.59
N LYS A 62 -12.21 -0.74 -19.79
CA LYS A 62 -12.06 -1.42 -21.08
C LYS A 62 -13.29 -2.20 -21.50
N ALA A 63 -13.93 -2.91 -20.56
CA ALA A 63 -15.18 -3.62 -20.82
C ALA A 63 -16.32 -2.65 -21.12
N ALA A 64 -16.44 -1.57 -20.35
CA ALA A 64 -17.43 -0.52 -20.57
C ALA A 64 -17.29 0.13 -21.96
N ALA A 65 -16.07 0.45 -22.38
CA ALA A 65 -15.81 0.98 -23.71
C ALA A 65 -16.15 -0.02 -24.82
N LYS A 66 -15.90 -1.32 -24.60
CA LYS A 66 -16.23 -2.39 -25.54
C LYS A 66 -17.74 -2.59 -25.69
N ASP A 67 -18.49 -2.48 -24.59
CA ASP A 67 -19.93 -2.71 -24.54
C ASP A 67 -20.73 -1.40 -24.71
N ASN A 68 -20.06 -0.29 -25.08
CA ASN A 68 -20.64 1.04 -25.27
C ASN A 68 -21.44 1.56 -24.06
N LEU A 69 -21.04 1.18 -22.84
CA LEU A 69 -21.64 1.67 -21.60
C LEU A 69 -21.26 3.13 -21.38
N GLN A 70 -22.27 4.00 -21.20
CA GLN A 70 -22.06 5.38 -20.79
C GLN A 70 -21.83 5.43 -19.27
N ILE A 71 -20.65 5.90 -18.86
CA ILE A 71 -20.31 6.13 -17.45
C ILE A 71 -20.55 7.63 -17.18
N GLU A 72 -21.57 7.93 -16.39
CA GLU A 72 -21.86 9.30 -15.97
C GLU A 72 -20.99 9.70 -14.77
N ASP A 73 -20.43 10.91 -14.81
CA ASP A 73 -19.73 11.49 -13.67
C ASP A 73 -20.73 12.10 -12.67
N VAL A 74 -21.19 11.28 -11.73
CA VAL A 74 -22.13 11.71 -10.69
C VAL A 74 -21.56 12.72 -9.70
N PHE A 75 -20.23 12.89 -9.65
CA PHE A 75 -19.59 13.84 -8.74
C PHE A 75 -19.22 15.17 -9.42
N GLY A 76 -19.39 15.26 -10.74
CA GLY A 76 -19.13 16.47 -11.53
C GLY A 76 -17.69 16.98 -11.43
N ARG A 77 -16.72 16.08 -11.26
CA ARG A 77 -15.30 16.40 -11.06
C ARG A 77 -14.49 16.38 -12.35
N LEU A 78 -14.99 15.75 -13.41
CA LEU A 78 -14.32 15.61 -14.69
C LEU A 78 -14.62 16.77 -15.65
N GLU A 79 -15.53 17.69 -15.28
CA GLU A 79 -15.85 18.90 -16.04
C GLU A 79 -15.05 20.14 -15.58
N GLU A 80 -13.75 19.99 -15.33
CA GLU A 80 -12.85 21.15 -15.25
C GLU A 80 -12.15 21.37 -16.61
N LYS A 81 -12.36 22.57 -17.14
CA LYS A 81 -12.02 23.08 -18.49
C LYS A 81 -10.56 22.94 -18.91
#